data_AF-A0A9X2VK86-F1
#
_entry.id   AF-A0A9X2VK86-F1
#
_cell.length_a   1.000
_cell.length_b   1.000
_cell.length_c   1.000
_cell.angle_alpha   90.00
_cell.angle_beta   90.00
_cell.angle_gamma   90.00
#
_symmetry.space_group_name_H-M   'P 1'
#
loop_
_entity.id
_entity.type
_entity.pdbx_description
1 polymer ?
#
loop_
_entity_poly.entity_id
_entity_poly.type
_entity_poly.pdbx_seq_one_letter_code
_entity_poly.pdbx_strand_id
1 'polypeptide(L)'
;MIKRSLAAVIGTALVLIAPVAPAGAVTGVDFTGIVALSGCSGAVVRTPTAKPTDTALVMSNGHCVKLMAAGEVVVGQPSEKTFTLLDSTGGSTLGTLRAKSVAYATMTTTDVAFFRLDQTYADVEALGSRALELSPRRPATGADIRVVSGYWKRLYSCGLDGFAHELREGAWTWRDSIRYTAPCDTIGGTSGSPIVDAGTGKVVGVNNTVNENGKRCTQNNPCEVDEAGAVTVRRGIGYGQQTHLAVACIGADSAFTLSAPGCALPKPSGLALLG
;
A
#
# COMPACT_ATOMS: atom_id res chain seq x y z
N MET A 1 -76.72 8.93 -39.50
CA MET A 1 -76.26 8.95 -38.08
C MET A 1 -74.78 8.58 -38.05
N ILE A 2 -73.91 9.57 -37.88
CA ILE A 2 -72.45 9.43 -37.97
C ILE A 2 -71.92 9.02 -36.59
N LYS A 3 -71.38 7.81 -36.46
CA LYS A 3 -70.60 7.39 -35.27
C LYS A 3 -69.13 7.70 -35.52
N ARG A 4 -68.60 8.67 -34.75
CA ARG A 4 -67.16 8.95 -34.64
C ARG A 4 -66.53 7.93 -33.71
N SER A 5 -65.57 7.16 -34.19
CA SER A 5 -64.72 6.30 -33.36
C SER A 5 -63.31 6.89 -33.32
N LEU A 6 -62.91 7.39 -32.15
CA LEU A 6 -61.52 7.68 -31.81
C LEU A 6 -60.79 6.35 -31.65
N ALA A 7 -59.72 6.11 -32.42
CA ALA A 7 -58.75 5.06 -32.14
C ALA A 7 -57.47 5.72 -31.59
N ALA A 8 -57.12 5.38 -30.36
CA ALA A 8 -55.95 5.85 -29.65
C ALA A 8 -54.68 5.21 -30.25
N VAL A 9 -53.69 6.05 -30.57
CA VAL A 9 -52.35 5.60 -30.99
C VAL A 9 -51.53 5.32 -29.74
N ILE A 10 -51.32 4.04 -29.43
CA ILE A 10 -50.38 3.60 -28.39
C ILE A 10 -48.99 3.54 -29.04
N GLY A 11 -48.17 4.55 -28.78
CA GLY A 11 -46.76 4.56 -29.18
C GLY A 11 -45.93 3.70 -28.21
N THR A 12 -45.54 2.51 -28.62
CA THR A 12 -44.55 1.70 -27.92
C THR A 12 -43.16 2.34 -28.07
N ALA A 13 -42.70 3.04 -27.03
CA ALA A 13 -41.31 3.48 -26.92
C ALA A 13 -40.42 2.26 -26.66
N LEU A 14 -39.65 1.85 -27.67
CA LEU A 14 -38.65 0.81 -27.54
C LEU A 14 -37.44 1.39 -26.80
N VAL A 15 -37.34 1.13 -25.49
CA VAL A 15 -36.16 1.47 -24.69
C VAL A 15 -35.05 0.48 -25.06
N LEU A 16 -34.10 0.94 -25.87
CA LEU A 16 -32.85 0.22 -26.13
C LEU A 16 -32.01 0.22 -24.85
N ILE A 17 -32.05 -0.88 -24.11
CA ILE A 17 -31.15 -1.13 -23.00
C ILE A 17 -29.81 -1.53 -23.61
N ALA A 18 -28.86 -0.59 -23.68
CA ALA A 18 -27.48 -0.93 -24.00
C ALA A 18 -26.92 -1.85 -22.90
N PRO A 19 -26.22 -2.94 -23.25
CA PRO A 19 -25.55 -3.75 -22.24
C PRO A 19 -24.48 -2.88 -21.57
N VAL A 20 -24.66 -2.61 -20.28
CA VAL A 20 -23.59 -2.06 -19.45
C VAL A 20 -22.52 -3.15 -19.37
N ALA A 21 -21.41 -2.95 -20.07
CA ALA A 21 -20.24 -3.81 -19.91
C ALA A 21 -19.88 -3.82 -18.41
N PRO A 22 -19.60 -4.99 -17.80
CA PRO A 22 -19.17 -5.04 -16.42
C PRO A 22 -17.92 -4.17 -16.27
N ALA A 23 -17.93 -3.29 -15.26
CA ALA A 23 -16.76 -2.52 -14.86
C ALA A 23 -15.58 -3.50 -14.71
N GLY A 24 -14.53 -3.27 -15.49
CA GLY A 24 -13.50 -4.25 -15.77
C GLY A 24 -12.93 -4.90 -14.52
N ALA A 25 -12.95 -6.23 -14.50
CA ALA A 25 -11.97 -6.96 -13.73
C ALA A 25 -10.59 -6.55 -14.28
N VAL A 26 -9.73 -5.93 -13.46
CA VAL A 26 -8.31 -5.90 -13.79
C VAL A 26 -7.83 -7.33 -13.65
N THR A 27 -7.85 -8.05 -14.76
CA THR A 27 -6.87 -9.09 -15.01
C THR A 27 -5.50 -8.43 -14.96
N GLY A 28 -4.62 -8.78 -14.01
CA GLY A 28 -3.20 -8.41 -14.13
C GLY A 28 -2.52 -7.72 -12.94
N VAL A 29 -2.90 -8.00 -11.69
CA VAL A 29 -1.93 -7.85 -10.60
C VAL A 29 -1.01 -9.06 -10.60
N ASP A 30 0.28 -8.82 -10.77
CA ASP A 30 1.34 -9.82 -10.85
C ASP A 30 2.57 -9.36 -10.04
N PHE A 31 3.75 -9.92 -10.30
CA PHE A 31 5.00 -9.56 -9.61
C PHE A 31 5.75 -8.37 -10.24
N THR A 32 5.16 -7.69 -11.22
CA THR A 32 5.80 -6.51 -11.83
C THR A 32 6.00 -5.42 -10.77
N GLY A 33 7.21 -4.87 -10.70
CA GLY A 33 7.60 -3.88 -9.70
C GLY A 33 7.84 -4.44 -8.30
N ILE A 34 7.71 -5.76 -8.09
CA ILE A 34 7.89 -6.37 -6.76
C ILE A 34 9.36 -6.66 -6.51
N VAL A 35 9.79 -6.41 -5.27
CA VAL A 35 11.14 -6.75 -4.83
C VAL A 35 11.13 -7.68 -3.62
N ALA A 36 12.12 -8.57 -3.57
CA ALA A 36 12.39 -9.41 -2.41
C ALA A 36 13.53 -8.82 -1.56
N LEU A 37 13.35 -8.84 -0.24
CA LEU A 37 14.37 -8.53 0.77
C LEU A 37 14.58 -9.76 1.66
N SER A 38 15.67 -9.81 2.42
CA SER A 38 15.82 -10.87 3.44
C SER A 38 14.77 -10.68 4.55
N GLY A 39 13.81 -11.60 4.66
CA GLY A 39 12.78 -11.59 5.71
C GLY A 39 11.68 -10.52 5.55
N CYS A 40 11.68 -9.78 4.44
CA CYS A 40 10.65 -8.79 4.11
C CYS A 40 10.41 -8.73 2.60
N SER A 41 9.33 -8.09 2.20
CA SER A 41 8.95 -7.81 0.82
C SER A 41 8.94 -6.29 0.57
N GLY A 42 8.81 -5.90 -0.69
CA GLY A 42 8.72 -4.49 -1.08
C GLY A 42 8.24 -4.34 -2.51
N ALA A 43 8.15 -3.09 -2.96
CA ALA A 43 7.91 -2.78 -4.36
C ALA A 43 8.59 -1.48 -4.78
N VAL A 44 8.96 -1.40 -6.06
CA VAL A 44 9.28 -0.14 -6.71
C VAL A 44 7.99 0.64 -6.86
N VAL A 45 7.91 1.82 -6.27
CA VAL A 45 6.70 2.65 -6.25
C VAL A 45 6.98 4.05 -6.76
N ARG A 46 5.95 4.73 -7.26
CA ARG A 46 6.03 6.11 -7.74
C ARG A 46 4.80 6.91 -7.34
N THR A 47 4.93 8.22 -7.23
CA THR A 47 3.76 9.11 -7.13
C THR A 47 3.09 9.28 -8.51
N PRO A 48 1.83 9.74 -8.54
CA PRO A 48 1.15 10.04 -9.81
C PRO A 48 1.88 11.09 -10.67
N THR A 49 2.61 12.01 -10.03
CA THR A 49 3.35 13.10 -10.70
C THR A 49 4.79 12.75 -11.07
N ALA A 50 5.28 11.56 -10.70
CA ALA A 50 6.64 11.14 -10.96
C ALA A 50 6.93 11.05 -12.47
N LYS A 51 8.14 11.44 -12.86
CA LYS A 51 8.64 11.35 -14.24
C LYS A 51 9.57 10.15 -14.38
N PRO A 52 9.72 9.58 -15.59
CA PRO A 52 10.67 8.48 -15.82
C PRO A 52 12.11 8.80 -15.41
N THR A 53 12.52 10.07 -15.51
CA THR A 53 13.86 10.56 -15.16
C THR A 53 14.06 10.78 -13.66
N ASP A 54 13.00 10.74 -12.85
CA ASP A 54 13.13 10.87 -11.40
C ASP A 54 13.82 9.63 -10.81
N THR A 55 14.57 9.82 -9.72
CA THR A 55 15.16 8.69 -8.98
C THR A 55 14.06 7.74 -8.49
N ALA A 56 14.25 6.43 -8.68
CA ALA A 56 13.25 5.44 -8.28
C ALA A 56 13.19 5.25 -6.75
N LEU A 57 11.99 4.90 -6.24
CA LEU A 57 11.77 4.53 -4.85
C LEU A 57 11.43 3.05 -4.71
N VAL A 58 11.96 2.40 -3.68
CA VAL A 58 11.44 1.13 -3.16
C VAL A 58 10.71 1.38 -1.84
N MET A 59 9.49 0.89 -1.73
CA MET A 59 8.69 0.89 -0.50
C MET A 59 8.80 -0.44 0.24
N SER A 60 8.81 -0.38 1.57
CA SER A 60 8.65 -1.51 2.50
C SER A 60 8.09 -0.98 3.83
N ASN A 61 8.18 -1.75 4.93
CA ASN A 61 7.88 -1.25 6.27
C ASN A 61 9.10 -0.60 6.93
N GLY A 62 8.85 0.29 7.90
CA GLY A 62 9.87 0.82 8.81
C GLY A 62 10.58 -0.29 9.58
N HIS A 63 9.85 -1.29 10.06
CA HIS A 63 10.45 -2.42 10.76
C HIS A 63 11.37 -3.30 9.88
N CYS A 64 11.24 -3.22 8.55
CA CYS A 64 12.15 -3.88 7.59
C CYS A 64 13.47 -3.10 7.38
N VAL A 65 13.58 -1.88 7.94
CA VAL A 65 14.84 -1.14 8.07
C VAL A 65 15.54 -1.58 9.35
N LYS A 66 14.87 -1.42 10.49
CA LYS A 66 15.26 -1.83 11.84
C LYS A 66 14.03 -1.72 12.75
N LEU A 67 14.03 -2.36 13.92
CA LEU A 67 13.01 -2.05 14.94
C LEU A 67 13.25 -0.65 15.50
N MET A 68 12.36 0.27 15.16
CA MET A 68 12.45 1.68 15.52
C MET A 68 11.79 1.93 16.87
N ALA A 69 12.33 2.86 17.65
CA ALA A 69 11.66 3.29 18.88
C ALA A 69 10.35 4.03 18.56
N ALA A 70 9.41 4.04 19.51
CA ALA A 70 8.22 4.88 19.41
C ALA A 70 8.64 6.37 19.30
N GLY A 71 8.08 7.09 18.33
CA GLY A 71 8.44 8.49 18.04
C GLY A 71 9.66 8.66 17.12
N GLU A 72 10.33 7.56 16.73
CA GLU A 72 11.48 7.62 15.84
C GLU A 72 11.04 7.80 14.38
N VAL A 73 11.67 8.75 13.69
CA VAL A 73 11.52 9.02 12.26
C VAL A 73 12.90 9.20 11.65
N VAL A 74 13.21 8.41 10.63
CA VAL A 74 14.47 8.48 9.88
C VAL A 74 14.21 9.18 8.56
N VAL A 75 15.03 10.17 8.20
CA VAL A 75 14.94 10.91 6.92
C VAL A 75 16.34 11.06 6.33
N GLY A 76 16.49 10.72 5.06
CA GLY A 76 17.71 10.97 4.28
C GLY A 76 18.97 10.25 4.78
N GLN A 77 18.86 9.18 5.57
CA GLN A 77 20.04 8.45 6.03
C GLN A 77 20.67 7.63 4.88
N PRO A 78 22.00 7.66 4.69
CA PRO A 78 22.68 6.79 3.74
C PRO A 78 22.33 5.31 3.95
N SER A 79 22.22 4.56 2.85
CA SER A 79 21.93 3.14 2.88
C SER A 79 22.56 2.46 1.68
N GLU A 80 23.04 1.24 1.87
CA GLU A 80 23.53 0.38 0.78
C GLU A 80 22.63 -0.86 0.60
N LYS A 81 21.40 -0.81 1.14
CA LYS A 81 20.46 -1.92 1.08
C LYS A 81 20.20 -2.31 -0.39
N THR A 82 20.22 -3.60 -0.66
CA THR A 82 19.90 -4.15 -1.97
C THR A 82 18.55 -4.85 -1.98
N PHE A 83 17.96 -4.96 -3.16
CA PHE A 83 16.66 -5.57 -3.40
C PHE A 83 16.73 -6.45 -4.64
N THR A 84 16.17 -7.66 -4.58
CA THR A 84 16.06 -8.51 -5.77
C THR A 84 14.78 -8.14 -6.51
N LEU A 85 14.90 -7.60 -7.73
CA LEU A 85 13.75 -7.26 -8.57
C LEU A 85 13.24 -8.51 -9.27
N LEU A 86 11.94 -8.81 -9.09
CA LEU A 86 11.33 -9.99 -9.68
C LEU A 86 10.85 -9.72 -11.11
N ASP A 87 10.78 -10.78 -11.91
CA ASP A 87 10.01 -10.76 -13.16
C ASP A 87 8.50 -10.77 -12.86
N SER A 88 7.67 -10.53 -13.88
CA SER A 88 6.20 -10.48 -13.69
C SER A 88 5.61 -11.78 -13.15
N THR A 89 6.28 -12.92 -13.37
CA THR A 89 5.83 -14.23 -12.87
C THR A 89 6.24 -14.51 -11.42
N GLY A 90 7.24 -13.80 -10.91
CA GLY A 90 7.91 -14.09 -9.63
C GLY A 90 8.85 -15.30 -9.70
N GLY A 91 8.91 -16.00 -10.83
CA GLY A 91 9.72 -17.20 -11.03
C GLY A 91 11.21 -16.89 -11.18
N SER A 92 11.54 -15.73 -11.76
CA SER A 92 12.91 -15.30 -12.04
C SER A 92 13.23 -13.93 -11.45
N THR A 93 14.47 -13.47 -11.62
CA THR A 93 14.93 -12.13 -11.22
C THR A 93 15.33 -11.33 -12.46
N LEU A 94 14.99 -10.05 -12.46
CA LEU A 94 15.40 -9.07 -13.46
C LEU A 94 16.70 -8.35 -13.07
N GLY A 95 17.17 -8.53 -11.83
CA GLY A 95 18.42 -7.96 -11.34
C GLY A 95 18.37 -7.53 -9.89
N THR A 96 19.40 -6.80 -9.48
CA THR A 96 19.56 -6.26 -8.13
C THR A 96 19.47 -4.75 -8.17
N LEU A 97 18.52 -4.18 -7.42
CA LEU A 97 18.42 -2.75 -7.18
C LEU A 97 19.19 -2.39 -5.92
N ARG A 98 19.71 -1.16 -5.84
CA ARG A 98 20.49 -0.67 -4.70
C ARG A 98 19.97 0.69 -4.22
N ALA A 99 19.80 0.82 -2.91
CA ALA A 99 19.52 2.10 -2.28
C ALA A 99 20.78 2.98 -2.26
N LYS A 100 20.59 4.30 -2.37
CA LYS A 100 21.52 5.34 -1.92
C LYS A 100 21.21 5.79 -0.49
N SER A 101 19.93 5.80 -0.14
CA SER A 101 19.47 6.26 1.17
C SER A 101 18.13 5.64 1.58
N VAL A 102 17.88 5.60 2.88
CA VAL A 102 16.54 5.58 3.45
C VAL A 102 15.98 7.00 3.33
N ALA A 103 15.14 7.24 2.34
CA ALA A 103 14.55 8.56 2.10
C ALA A 103 13.62 8.95 3.26
N TYR A 104 12.83 7.99 3.74
CA TYR A 104 11.97 8.12 4.91
C TYR A 104 11.71 6.75 5.53
N ALA A 105 11.66 6.65 6.86
CA ALA A 105 11.12 5.47 7.54
C ALA A 105 10.62 5.78 8.96
N THR A 106 9.55 5.12 9.38
CA THR A 106 9.01 5.20 10.74
C THR A 106 8.19 3.97 11.11
N MET A 107 8.08 3.70 12.42
CA MET A 107 7.06 2.82 13.03
C MET A 107 6.10 3.60 13.95
N THR A 108 6.09 4.93 13.87
CA THR A 108 5.26 5.82 14.69
C THR A 108 3.99 6.16 13.91
N THR A 109 2.80 5.90 14.48
CA THR A 109 1.47 6.09 13.85
C THR A 109 1.21 5.34 12.54
N THR A 110 2.23 4.92 11.83
CA THR A 110 2.24 4.08 10.64
C THR A 110 3.55 3.29 10.64
N ASP A 111 3.70 2.35 9.72
CA ASP A 111 4.89 1.52 9.56
C ASP A 111 5.27 1.45 8.08
N VAL A 112 6.06 2.43 7.65
CA VAL A 112 6.45 2.60 6.24
C VAL A 112 7.92 2.95 6.15
N ALA A 113 8.54 2.50 5.08
CA ALA A 113 9.87 2.91 4.66
C ALA A 113 9.89 3.13 3.15
N PHE A 114 10.65 4.13 2.73
CA PHE A 114 10.98 4.43 1.34
C PHE A 114 12.49 4.55 1.20
N PHE A 115 13.05 3.75 0.29
CA PHE A 115 14.45 3.77 -0.08
C PHE A 115 14.58 4.47 -1.42
N ARG A 116 15.45 5.48 -1.49
CA ARG A 116 15.81 6.12 -2.75
C ARG A 116 16.92 5.33 -3.41
N LEU A 117 16.71 4.90 -4.65
CA LEU A 117 17.64 4.05 -5.37
C LEU A 117 18.82 4.85 -5.96
N ASP A 118 19.84 4.15 -6.45
CA ASP A 118 20.87 4.73 -7.29
C ASP A 118 20.46 4.93 -8.75
N GLN A 119 19.32 4.36 -9.15
CA GLN A 119 18.74 4.34 -10.50
C GLN A 119 17.46 5.19 -10.61
N THR A 120 17.12 5.59 -11.83
CA THR A 120 15.85 6.26 -12.17
C THR A 120 14.72 5.26 -12.42
N TYR A 121 13.48 5.74 -12.53
CA TYR A 121 12.36 4.88 -12.95
C TYR A 121 12.56 4.31 -14.36
N ALA A 122 13.10 5.10 -15.28
CA ALA A 122 13.41 4.65 -16.64
C ALA A 122 14.46 3.52 -16.65
N ASP A 123 15.46 3.59 -15.77
CA ASP A 123 16.46 2.52 -15.64
C ASP A 123 15.84 1.21 -15.13
N VAL A 124 14.90 1.30 -14.17
CA VAL A 124 14.17 0.12 -13.68
C VAL A 124 13.25 -0.46 -14.76
N GLU A 125 12.60 0.39 -15.54
CA GLU A 125 11.75 -0.04 -16.66
C GLU A 125 12.58 -0.73 -17.76
N ALA A 126 13.80 -0.27 -18.01
CA ALA A 126 14.73 -0.90 -18.96
C ALA A 126 15.15 -2.33 -18.55
N LEU A 127 15.01 -2.70 -17.27
CA LEU A 127 15.21 -4.08 -16.81
C LEU A 127 14.01 -5.01 -17.13
N GLY A 128 12.92 -4.47 -17.68
CA GLY A 128 11.69 -5.22 -17.98
C GLY A 128 10.66 -5.21 -16.85
N SER A 129 10.74 -4.26 -15.92
CA SER A 129 9.76 -4.06 -14.84
C SER A 129 9.02 -2.72 -14.98
N ARG A 130 8.25 -2.33 -13.97
CA ARG A 130 7.64 -0.98 -13.88
C ARG A 130 7.44 -0.57 -12.43
N ALA A 131 7.46 0.72 -12.17
CA ALA A 131 7.07 1.24 -10.86
C ALA A 131 5.55 1.22 -10.68
N LEU A 132 5.10 0.80 -9.50
CA LEU A 132 3.69 0.79 -9.14
C LEU A 132 3.26 2.18 -8.65
N GLU A 133 2.14 2.70 -9.17
CA GLU A 133 1.63 4.00 -8.75
C GLU A 133 1.00 3.91 -7.35
N LEU A 134 1.42 4.80 -6.45
CA LEU A 134 0.78 5.01 -5.15
C LEU A 134 -0.58 5.70 -5.34
N SER A 135 -1.62 5.16 -4.71
CA SER A 135 -2.90 5.85 -4.62
C SER A 135 -2.77 7.12 -3.77
N PRO A 136 -3.15 8.31 -4.28
CA PRO A 136 -3.22 9.53 -3.48
C PRO A 136 -4.42 9.56 -2.53
N ARG A 137 -5.23 8.49 -2.50
CA ARG A 137 -6.48 8.41 -1.73
C ARG A 137 -6.44 7.21 -0.81
N ARG A 138 -7.03 7.40 0.37
CA ARG A 138 -7.40 6.32 1.29
C ARG A 138 -8.26 5.27 0.56
N PRO A 139 -7.99 3.96 0.70
CA PRO A 139 -8.81 2.94 0.08
C PRO A 139 -10.23 2.91 0.66
N ALA A 140 -11.17 2.35 -0.10
CA ALA A 140 -12.54 2.14 0.34
C ALA A 140 -12.68 0.81 1.09
N THR A 141 -13.57 0.76 2.08
CA THR A 141 -14.03 -0.49 2.67
C THR A 141 -14.67 -1.38 1.61
N GLY A 142 -14.42 -2.69 1.68
CA GLY A 142 -14.92 -3.68 0.72
C GLY A 142 -14.08 -3.80 -0.55
N ALA A 143 -12.97 -3.05 -0.68
CA ALA A 143 -12.09 -3.18 -1.84
C ALA A 143 -11.49 -4.60 -1.95
N ASP A 144 -11.49 -5.13 -3.18
CA ASP A 144 -10.72 -6.32 -3.53
C ASP A 144 -9.24 -5.92 -3.67
N ILE A 145 -8.36 -6.60 -2.93
CA ILE A 145 -6.95 -6.24 -2.83
C ILE A 145 -6.05 -7.46 -3.04
N ARG A 146 -4.81 -7.19 -3.46
CA ARG A 146 -3.74 -8.19 -3.53
C ARG A 146 -2.59 -7.77 -2.65
N VAL A 147 -2.13 -8.68 -1.81
CA VAL A 147 -0.86 -8.53 -1.10
C VAL A 147 0.19 -9.32 -1.86
N VAL A 148 1.18 -8.64 -2.45
CA VAL A 148 2.13 -9.29 -3.36
C VAL A 148 3.50 -9.43 -2.69
N SER A 149 3.79 -10.61 -2.14
CA SER A 149 5.02 -10.86 -1.39
C SER A 149 6.16 -11.28 -2.29
N GLY A 150 7.17 -10.40 -2.39
CA GLY A 150 8.42 -10.70 -3.07
C GLY A 150 9.26 -11.75 -2.37
N TYR A 151 9.33 -11.74 -1.04
CA TYR A 151 10.12 -12.72 -0.27
C TYR A 151 9.63 -14.15 -0.50
N TRP A 152 8.31 -14.36 -0.41
CA TRP A 152 7.70 -15.66 -0.60
C TRP A 152 7.37 -15.98 -2.06
N LYS A 153 7.52 -15.00 -2.97
CA LYS A 153 7.07 -15.08 -4.36
C LYS A 153 5.61 -15.57 -4.43
N ARG A 154 4.77 -15.02 -3.53
CA ARG A 154 3.37 -15.42 -3.37
C ARG A 154 2.47 -14.19 -3.39
N LEU A 155 1.41 -14.29 -4.17
CA LEU A 155 0.35 -13.30 -4.26
C LEU A 155 -0.85 -13.81 -3.47
N TYR A 156 -1.32 -12.98 -2.54
CA TYR A 156 -2.46 -13.28 -1.67
C TYR A 156 -3.67 -12.49 -2.15
N SER A 157 -4.81 -13.17 -2.32
CA SER A 157 -6.09 -12.52 -2.64
C SER A 157 -6.82 -12.23 -1.36
N CYS A 158 -7.07 -10.95 -1.09
CA CYS A 158 -7.58 -10.47 0.18
C CYS A 158 -8.70 -9.45 -0.05
N GLY A 159 -9.61 -9.32 0.92
CA GLY A 159 -10.56 -8.21 0.97
C GLY A 159 -10.18 -7.21 2.06
N LEU A 160 -10.52 -5.94 1.86
CA LEU A 160 -10.44 -4.91 2.88
C LEU A 160 -11.76 -4.85 3.67
N ASP A 161 -11.77 -5.32 4.91
CA ASP A 161 -12.97 -5.34 5.77
C ASP A 161 -13.22 -3.99 6.46
N GLY A 162 -12.17 -3.25 6.77
CA GLY A 162 -12.31 -1.96 7.42
C GLY A 162 -10.98 -1.43 7.90
N PHE A 163 -11.03 -0.61 8.96
CA PHE A 163 -9.87 0.08 9.49
C PHE A 163 -9.87 0.02 11.01
N ALA A 164 -8.71 -0.28 11.59
CA ALA A 164 -8.49 -0.19 13.02
C ALA A 164 -8.16 1.27 13.38
N HIS A 165 -8.95 1.88 14.27
CA HIS A 165 -8.71 3.26 14.72
C HIS A 165 -7.28 3.41 15.29
N GLU A 166 -6.95 2.58 16.28
CA GLU A 166 -5.59 2.29 16.69
C GLU A 166 -5.31 0.79 16.54
N LEU A 167 -4.13 0.46 16.02
CA LEU A 167 -3.58 -0.88 16.00
C LEU A 167 -2.35 -0.89 16.90
N ARG A 168 -2.43 -1.60 18.04
CA ARG A 168 -1.33 -1.65 19.02
C ARG A 168 -0.63 -2.99 19.00
N GLU A 169 0.69 -2.96 18.91
CA GLU A 169 1.55 -4.14 18.91
C GLU A 169 2.80 -3.86 19.74
N GLY A 170 2.94 -4.51 20.90
CA GLY A 170 4.05 -4.27 21.82
C GLY A 170 4.14 -2.79 22.21
N ALA A 171 5.23 -2.13 21.81
CA ALA A 171 5.47 -0.71 22.08
C ALA A 171 4.92 0.24 21.00
N TRP A 172 4.43 -0.28 19.87
CA TRP A 172 3.99 0.52 18.74
C TRP A 172 2.49 0.71 18.73
N THR A 173 2.08 1.91 18.31
CA THR A 173 0.69 2.25 18.03
C THR A 173 0.63 2.86 16.65
N TRP A 174 -0.06 2.17 15.75
CA TRP A 174 -0.39 2.66 14.42
C TRP A 174 -1.84 3.12 14.39
N ARG A 175 -2.17 4.00 13.45
CA ARG A 175 -3.50 4.63 13.34
C ARG A 175 -4.08 4.36 11.97
N ASP A 176 -5.40 4.19 11.95
CA ASP A 176 -6.18 3.99 10.73
C ASP A 176 -5.61 2.84 9.86
N SER A 177 -5.18 1.74 10.50
CA SER A 177 -4.56 0.62 9.80
C SER A 177 -5.61 -0.17 9.02
N ILE A 178 -5.26 -0.56 7.79
CA ILE A 178 -6.08 -1.41 6.93
C ILE A 178 -6.30 -2.75 7.64
N ARG A 179 -7.54 -3.22 7.72
CA ARG A 179 -7.89 -4.56 8.22
C ARG A 179 -8.34 -5.45 7.08
N TYR A 180 -7.78 -6.66 7.02
CA TYR A 180 -8.19 -7.65 6.03
C TYR A 180 -9.38 -8.50 6.48
N THR A 181 -10.06 -9.09 5.51
CA THR A 181 -11.00 -10.19 5.73
C THR A 181 -10.26 -11.45 6.22
N ALA A 182 -10.95 -12.29 7.02
CA ALA A 182 -10.38 -13.51 7.60
C ALA A 182 -9.70 -14.51 6.63
N PRO A 183 -10.14 -14.67 5.36
CA PRO A 183 -9.45 -15.56 4.42
C PRO A 183 -8.05 -15.09 3.99
N CYS A 184 -7.65 -13.85 4.30
CA CYS A 184 -6.34 -13.32 3.95
C CYS A 184 -5.27 -13.87 4.91
N ASP A 185 -4.52 -14.89 4.47
CA ASP A 185 -3.57 -15.66 5.27
C ASP A 185 -2.12 -15.18 5.10
N THR A 186 -1.87 -13.87 5.23
CA THR A 186 -0.50 -13.36 5.20
C THR A 186 0.34 -13.90 6.38
N ILE A 187 1.64 -14.05 6.18
CA ILE A 187 2.57 -14.68 7.14
C ILE A 187 3.83 -13.83 7.33
N GLY A 188 4.63 -14.12 8.36
CA GLY A 188 5.96 -13.50 8.52
C GLY A 188 6.77 -13.56 7.22
N GLY A 189 7.45 -12.46 6.85
CA GLY A 189 8.12 -12.30 5.54
C GLY A 189 7.27 -11.62 4.46
N THR A 190 5.94 -11.59 4.63
CA THR A 190 5.06 -10.76 3.77
C THR A 190 5.08 -9.28 4.17
N SER A 191 5.66 -8.92 5.32
CA SER A 191 5.84 -7.52 5.72
C SER A 191 6.54 -6.71 4.63
N GLY A 192 6.02 -5.53 4.35
CA GLY A 192 6.54 -4.63 3.32
C GLY A 192 5.98 -4.87 1.92
N SER A 193 5.23 -5.96 1.71
CA SER A 193 4.54 -6.21 0.43
C SER A 193 3.59 -5.05 0.09
N PRO A 194 3.52 -4.59 -1.16
CA PRO A 194 2.47 -3.65 -1.54
C PRO A 194 1.10 -4.31 -1.39
N ILE A 195 0.14 -3.52 -0.92
CA ILE A 195 -1.28 -3.82 -1.00
C ILE A 195 -1.80 -3.10 -2.24
N VAL A 196 -2.14 -3.86 -3.27
CA VAL A 196 -2.60 -3.35 -4.56
C VAL A 196 -4.12 -3.48 -4.62
N ASP A 197 -4.80 -2.38 -4.90
CA ASP A 197 -6.24 -2.39 -5.20
C ASP A 197 -6.47 -3.08 -6.55
N ALA A 198 -7.25 -4.16 -6.55
CA ALA A 198 -7.46 -4.97 -7.73
C ALA A 198 -8.28 -4.25 -8.81
N GLY A 199 -9.11 -3.26 -8.47
CA GLY A 199 -9.88 -2.51 -9.46
C GLY A 199 -9.07 -1.46 -10.22
N THR A 200 -8.01 -0.93 -9.59
CA THR A 200 -7.23 0.19 -10.12
C THR A 200 -5.77 -0.14 -10.45
N GLY A 201 -5.25 -1.25 -9.90
CA GLY A 201 -3.84 -1.61 -10.00
C GLY A 201 -2.89 -0.70 -9.21
N LYS A 202 -3.43 0.19 -8.36
CA LYS A 202 -2.65 1.14 -7.56
C LYS A 202 -2.32 0.58 -6.18
N VAL A 203 -1.19 1.00 -5.63
CA VAL A 203 -0.76 0.65 -4.28
C VAL A 203 -1.51 1.52 -3.28
N VAL A 204 -2.36 0.91 -2.46
CA VAL A 204 -3.18 1.58 -1.43
C VAL A 204 -2.62 1.43 -0.02
N GLY A 205 -1.67 0.51 0.16
CA GLY A 205 -1.04 0.28 1.44
C GLY A 205 0.21 -0.59 1.36
N VAL A 206 0.77 -0.88 2.53
CA VAL A 206 1.87 -1.82 2.75
C VAL A 206 1.46 -2.83 3.80
N ASN A 207 1.62 -4.12 3.50
CA ASN A 207 1.28 -5.20 4.43
C ASN A 207 2.22 -5.15 5.65
N ASN A 208 1.67 -5.32 6.85
CA ASN A 208 2.38 -4.95 8.07
C ASN A 208 2.50 -6.07 9.10
N THR A 209 1.38 -6.56 9.64
CA THR A 209 1.38 -7.52 10.77
C THR A 209 0.12 -8.39 10.77
N VAL A 210 0.10 -9.45 11.57
CA VAL A 210 -1.02 -10.38 11.76
C VAL A 210 -1.14 -10.71 13.23
N ASN A 211 -2.36 -10.84 13.76
CA ASN A 211 -2.53 -11.43 15.10
C ASN A 211 -2.41 -12.96 15.04
N GLU A 212 -1.22 -13.49 15.30
CA GLU A 212 -0.93 -14.91 15.06
C GLU A 212 -1.62 -15.84 16.08
N ASN A 213 -1.58 -15.48 17.36
CA ASN A 213 -1.84 -16.43 18.46
C ASN A 213 -2.99 -16.00 19.38
N GLY A 214 -3.71 -14.93 19.05
CA GLY A 214 -4.81 -14.41 19.88
C GLY A 214 -4.36 -13.70 21.15
N LYS A 215 -3.08 -13.30 21.23
CA LYS A 215 -2.60 -12.49 22.36
C LYS A 215 -3.04 -11.04 22.20
N ARG A 216 -3.10 -10.32 23.32
CA ARG A 216 -3.57 -8.93 23.38
C ARG A 216 -2.38 -7.96 23.31
N CYS A 217 -2.22 -7.32 22.16
CA CYS A 217 -1.28 -6.22 21.93
C CYS A 217 0.19 -6.58 22.22
N THR A 218 0.58 -7.85 22.07
CA THR A 218 1.98 -8.28 22.20
C THR A 218 2.65 -8.30 20.82
N GLN A 219 3.97 -8.44 20.78
CA GLN A 219 4.69 -8.66 19.51
C GLN A 219 4.09 -9.85 18.74
N ASN A 220 3.94 -9.69 17.43
CA ASN A 220 3.25 -10.57 16.47
C ASN A 220 1.76 -10.82 16.78
N ASN A 221 1.16 -9.97 17.63
CA ASN A 221 -0.21 -10.11 18.10
C ASN A 221 -0.86 -8.73 18.30
N PRO A 222 -1.04 -7.95 17.22
CA PRO A 222 -1.68 -6.65 17.28
C PRO A 222 -3.12 -6.75 17.81
N CYS A 223 -3.56 -5.72 18.51
CA CYS A 223 -4.94 -5.55 18.94
C CYS A 223 -5.51 -4.23 18.40
N GLU A 224 -6.81 -4.20 18.16
CA GLU A 224 -7.51 -2.97 17.82
C GLU A 224 -7.91 -2.25 19.10
N VAL A 225 -7.76 -0.92 19.11
CA VAL A 225 -8.31 -0.05 20.16
C VAL A 225 -9.22 0.97 19.49
N ASP A 226 -10.48 1.02 19.90
CA ASP A 226 -11.46 1.98 19.39
C ASP A 226 -11.36 3.34 20.08
N GLU A 227 -12.19 4.30 19.65
CA GLU A 227 -12.22 5.66 20.18
C GLU A 227 -12.61 5.73 21.66
N ALA A 228 -13.33 4.73 22.17
CA ALA A 228 -13.68 4.61 23.59
C ALA A 228 -12.60 3.89 24.41
N GLY A 229 -11.51 3.43 23.78
CA GLY A 229 -10.44 2.67 24.40
C GLY A 229 -10.75 1.17 24.57
N ALA A 230 -11.84 0.67 23.99
CA ALA A 230 -12.17 -0.75 24.03
C ALA A 230 -11.19 -1.53 23.15
N VAL A 231 -10.65 -2.61 23.69
CA VAL A 231 -9.64 -3.43 23.00
C VAL A 231 -10.27 -4.67 22.41
N THR A 232 -10.10 -4.87 21.10
CA THR A 232 -10.53 -6.07 20.39
C THR A 232 -9.32 -6.86 19.90
N VAL A 233 -9.31 -8.16 20.18
CA VAL A 233 -8.32 -9.10 19.65
C VAL A 233 -8.96 -9.93 18.56
N ARG A 234 -8.37 -9.91 17.37
CA ARG A 234 -8.86 -10.68 16.22
C ARG A 234 -7.80 -11.67 15.75
N ARG A 235 -7.79 -12.86 16.36
CA ARG A 235 -6.86 -13.93 15.99
C ARG A 235 -6.97 -14.26 14.50
N GLY A 236 -5.83 -14.37 13.83
CA GLY A 236 -5.69 -14.68 12.41
C GLY A 236 -5.93 -13.50 11.46
N ILE A 237 -6.31 -12.31 11.96
CA ILE A 237 -6.54 -11.15 11.10
C ILE A 237 -5.24 -10.41 10.82
N GLY A 238 -4.98 -10.18 9.54
CA GLY A 238 -3.88 -9.36 9.04
C GLY A 238 -4.24 -7.90 8.86
N TYR A 239 -3.20 -7.07 8.91
CA TYR A 239 -3.30 -5.62 8.83
C TYR A 239 -2.23 -5.03 7.91
N GLY A 240 -2.55 -3.88 7.34
CA GLY A 240 -1.67 -3.07 6.53
C GLY A 240 -1.65 -1.61 6.98
N GLN A 241 -0.64 -0.87 6.54
CA GLN A 241 -0.56 0.58 6.75
C GLN A 241 -0.83 1.32 5.44
N GLN A 242 -1.52 2.45 5.54
CA GLN A 242 -1.93 3.22 4.37
C GLN A 242 -0.76 4.02 3.77
N THR A 243 -0.68 4.07 2.44
CA THR A 243 0.41 4.77 1.74
C THR A 243 0.05 6.16 1.25
N HIS A 244 -1.24 6.51 1.17
CA HIS A 244 -1.67 7.82 0.68
C HIS A 244 -1.12 8.99 1.53
N LEU A 245 -0.82 8.74 2.81
CA LEU A 245 -0.22 9.70 3.75
C LEU A 245 1.13 10.24 3.26
N ALA A 246 1.85 9.45 2.45
CA ALA A 246 3.17 9.77 1.94
C ALA A 246 3.15 10.53 0.61
N VAL A 247 2.07 10.47 -0.16
CA VAL A 247 2.08 10.93 -1.57
C VAL A 247 2.42 12.42 -1.68
N ALA A 248 1.80 13.27 -0.85
CA ALA A 248 2.09 14.70 -0.84
C ALA A 248 3.47 15.05 -0.22
N CYS A 249 4.11 14.10 0.46
CA CYS A 249 5.47 14.28 0.98
C CYS A 249 6.54 14.08 -0.09
N ILE A 250 6.21 13.44 -1.22
CA ILE A 250 7.16 13.02 -2.25
C ILE A 250 7.05 13.98 -3.45
N GLY A 251 8.04 14.86 -3.58
CA GLY A 251 8.15 15.82 -4.68
C GLY A 251 8.85 15.27 -5.92
N ALA A 252 9.28 16.18 -6.78
CA ALA A 252 10.11 15.86 -7.94
C ALA A 252 11.41 15.13 -7.53
N ASP A 253 11.91 14.28 -8.42
CA ASP A 253 13.10 13.44 -8.17
C ASP A 253 13.00 12.60 -6.87
N SER A 254 11.78 12.23 -6.50
CA SER A 254 11.47 11.46 -5.29
C SER A 254 12.00 12.09 -3.99
N ALA A 255 12.12 13.42 -3.95
CA ALA A 255 12.57 14.16 -2.77
C ALA A 255 11.48 14.21 -1.69
N PHE A 256 11.82 13.81 -0.46
CA PHE A 256 10.90 13.86 0.68
C PHE A 256 10.91 15.23 1.36
N THR A 257 9.75 15.88 1.41
CA THR A 257 9.53 17.15 2.10
C THR A 257 8.39 17.00 3.10
N LEU A 258 8.72 16.78 4.38
CA LEU A 258 7.70 16.53 5.41
C LEU A 258 6.84 17.75 5.76
N SER A 259 7.30 18.95 5.41
CA SER A 259 6.55 20.21 5.54
C SER A 259 5.66 20.52 4.34
N ALA A 260 5.67 19.70 3.30
CA ALA A 260 4.86 19.96 2.10
C ALA A 260 3.35 19.97 2.43
N PRO A 261 2.57 20.86 1.81
CA PRO A 261 1.12 20.88 1.98
C PRO A 261 0.50 19.51 1.70
N GLY A 262 -0.28 19.00 2.66
CA GLY A 262 -0.92 17.68 2.56
C GLY A 262 -0.04 16.49 2.95
N CYS A 263 1.25 16.68 3.25
CA CYS A 263 2.08 15.62 3.80
C CYS A 263 1.59 15.24 5.21
N ALA A 264 1.17 13.99 5.38
CA ALA A 264 0.56 13.49 6.62
C ALA A 264 1.46 12.47 7.35
N LEU A 265 2.72 12.35 6.94
CA LEU A 265 3.69 11.49 7.61
C LEU A 265 4.19 12.10 8.94
N PRO A 266 4.49 11.25 9.94
CA PRO A 266 5.19 11.66 11.16
C PRO A 266 6.49 12.41 10.88
N LYS A 267 6.78 13.39 11.73
CA LYS A 267 7.99 14.20 11.68
C LYS A 267 8.92 13.85 12.84
N PRO A 268 10.25 14.01 12.69
CA PRO A 268 11.18 13.81 13.79
C PRO A 268 10.80 14.67 15.01
N SER A 269 10.83 14.05 16.19
CA SER A 269 10.65 14.68 17.49
C SER A 269 11.84 15.60 17.78
N GLY A 270 11.83 16.79 17.19
CA GLY A 270 12.96 17.71 17.12
C GLY A 270 12.74 18.87 16.15
N LEU A 271 11.75 18.78 15.27
CA LEU A 271 11.21 19.92 14.51
C LEU A 271 10.23 20.75 15.36
N ALA A 272 10.65 21.11 16.58
CA ALA A 272 10.07 22.26 17.25
C ALA A 272 10.54 23.48 16.45
N LEU A 273 9.58 24.12 15.78
CA LEU A 273 9.64 25.44 15.15
C LEU A 273 10.92 26.25 15.46
N LEU A 274 11.85 26.27 14.51
CA LEU A 274 12.59 27.51 14.26
C LEU A 274 11.75 28.32 13.28
N GLY A 275 10.74 28.97 13.84
CA GLY A 275 9.93 30.01 13.23
C GLY A 275 9.85 31.17 14.20
#